data_AF-M7T189-F1
#
_entry.id   AF-M7T189-F1
#
_cell.length_a   1.000
_cell.length_b   1.000
_cell.length_c   1.000
_cell.angle_alpha   90.00
_cell.angle_beta   90.00
_cell.angle_gamma   90.00
#
_symmetry.space_group_name_H-M   'P 1'
#
loop_
_entity.id
_entity.type
_entity.pdbx_description
1 polymer ?
#
loop_
_entity_poly.entity_id
_entity_poly.type
_entity_poly.pdbx_seq_one_letter_code
_entity_poly.pdbx_strand_id
1 'polypeptide(L)'
;MASAGVKARRAAASVPFLLIAAWCFRTMDIDKLVLNQQPFVDSGVIEWDGGKVTILDHFHHVDILDTIWRGTMATFSPSTFGYDSIASWQMFSFLTDLGPVYAVWILESYRPANAWTPAYFPTFFSLAGQLLGLGSVAPFFYFLCFAFGPTASELSRSPVQNRTVRQGVSGLLLPIVFLFHTAEVFAMFLAPEYTTRHFWTWAWQLSPFWIGITHLVLSKTIARPQAASKVTSSTLATPLKTLLLNGASSR
;
A
#
# COMPACT_ATOMS: atom_id res chain seq x y z
N MET A 1 20.96 -13.57 -6.01
CA MET A 1 20.08 -13.11 -7.09
C MET A 1 19.81 -14.28 -8.01
N ALA A 2 18.54 -14.64 -8.17
CA ALA A 2 18.12 -15.75 -9.00
C ALA A 2 18.65 -15.61 -10.43
N SER A 3 19.06 -16.74 -11.02
CA SER A 3 19.48 -16.76 -12.42
C SER A 3 18.34 -16.34 -13.34
N ALA A 4 18.68 -15.89 -14.55
CA ALA A 4 17.69 -15.50 -15.55
C ALA A 4 16.66 -16.61 -15.83
N GLY A 5 17.10 -17.87 -15.90
CA GLY A 5 16.22 -19.03 -16.09
C GLY A 5 15.22 -19.24 -14.94
N VAL A 6 15.63 -19.01 -13.69
CA VAL A 6 14.73 -19.09 -12.53
C VAL A 6 13.69 -17.96 -12.56
N LYS A 7 14.10 -16.74 -12.92
CA LYS A 7 13.18 -15.60 -13.08
C LYS A 7 12.17 -15.85 -14.20
N ALA A 8 12.61 -16.37 -15.35
CA ALA A 8 11.73 -16.70 -16.47
C ALA A 8 10.68 -17.75 -16.09
N ARG A 9 11.08 -18.82 -15.39
CA ARG A 9 10.13 -19.84 -14.92
C ARG A 9 9.10 -19.28 -13.94
N ARG A 10 9.52 -18.38 -13.04
CA ARG A 10 8.61 -17.73 -12.09
C ARG A 10 7.65 -16.79 -12.80
N ALA A 11 8.14 -15.98 -13.74
CA ALA A 11 7.31 -15.12 -14.57
C ALA A 11 6.25 -15.92 -15.33
N ALA A 12 6.63 -17.05 -15.93
CA ALA A 12 5.69 -17.97 -16.58
C ALA A 12 4.64 -18.51 -15.60
N ALA A 13 5.06 -18.94 -14.41
CA ALA A 13 4.15 -19.43 -13.37
C ALA A 13 3.21 -18.35 -12.81
N SER A 14 3.60 -17.07 -12.86
CA SER A 14 2.78 -15.93 -12.40
C SER A 14 1.92 -15.29 -13.49
N VAL A 15 1.92 -15.80 -14.73
CA VAL A 15 1.04 -15.30 -15.80
C VAL A 15 -0.44 -15.22 -15.41
N PRO A 16 -1.02 -16.11 -14.58
CA PRO A 16 -2.41 -15.95 -14.13
C PRO A 16 -2.71 -14.59 -13.51
N PHE A 17 -1.76 -13.97 -12.80
CA PHE A 17 -1.95 -12.62 -12.28
C PHE A 17 -2.08 -11.56 -13.38
N LEU A 18 -1.36 -11.70 -14.50
CA LEU A 18 -1.49 -10.79 -15.65
C LEU A 18 -2.83 -10.97 -16.35
N LEU A 19 -3.33 -12.21 -16.43
CA LEU A 19 -4.66 -12.48 -16.98
C LEU A 19 -5.76 -11.86 -16.11
N ILE A 20 -5.63 -11.95 -14.78
CA ILE A 20 -6.55 -11.29 -13.84
C ILE A 20 -6.46 -9.77 -14.00
N ALA A 21 -5.25 -9.19 -14.07
CA ALA A 21 -5.08 -7.75 -14.28
C ALA A 21 -5.77 -7.27 -15.57
N ALA A 22 -5.55 -7.98 -16.69
CA ALA A 22 -6.16 -7.66 -17.98
C ALA A 22 -7.69 -7.82 -17.95
N TRP A 23 -8.18 -8.87 -17.27
CA TRP A 23 -9.60 -9.07 -17.07
C TRP A 23 -10.20 -7.90 -16.28
N CYS A 24 -9.65 -7.57 -15.12
CA CYS A 24 -10.11 -6.48 -14.27
C CYS A 24 -10.12 -5.14 -15.01
N PHE A 25 -9.03 -4.83 -15.72
CA PHE A 25 -8.93 -3.60 -16.50
C PHE A 25 -10.01 -3.51 -17.57
N ARG A 26 -10.27 -4.63 -18.28
CA ARG A 26 -11.34 -4.70 -19.28
C ARG A 26 -12.74 -4.59 -18.66
N THR A 27 -12.98 -5.24 -17.52
CA THR A 27 -14.29 -5.21 -16.84
C THR A 27 -14.60 -3.88 -16.18
N MET A 28 -13.57 -3.12 -15.79
CA MET A 28 -13.75 -1.81 -15.18
C MET A 28 -14.31 -0.80 -16.17
N ASP A 29 -14.07 -0.99 -17.47
CA ASP A 29 -14.64 -0.20 -18.58
C ASP A 29 -14.53 1.32 -18.31
N ILE A 30 -13.29 1.80 -18.27
CA ILE A 30 -12.95 3.20 -17.95
C ILE A 30 -13.71 4.16 -18.86
N ASP A 31 -13.87 3.82 -20.14
CA ASP A 31 -14.57 4.68 -21.10
C ASP A 31 -16.02 4.88 -20.70
N LYS A 32 -16.71 3.80 -20.29
CA LYS A 32 -18.07 3.89 -19.76
C LYS A 32 -18.13 4.67 -18.45
N LEU A 33 -17.14 4.51 -17.57
CA LEU A 33 -17.03 5.29 -16.34
C LEU A 33 -16.91 6.79 -16.64
N VAL A 34 -16.05 7.15 -17.59
CA VAL A 34 -15.83 8.53 -18.04
C VAL A 34 -17.10 9.12 -18.66
N LEU A 35 -17.81 8.36 -19.48
CA LEU A 35 -19.08 8.80 -20.07
C LEU A 35 -20.16 9.03 -19.00
N ASN A 36 -20.21 8.19 -17.96
CA ASN A 36 -21.18 8.32 -16.88
C ASN A 36 -20.88 9.52 -15.95
N GLN A 37 -19.60 9.87 -15.74
CA GLN A 37 -19.23 11.01 -14.89
C GLN A 37 -19.32 12.36 -15.61
N GLN A 38 -19.22 12.38 -16.95
CA GLN A 38 -19.14 13.61 -17.73
C GLN A 38 -20.29 14.61 -17.47
N PRO A 39 -21.57 14.19 -17.36
CA PRO A 39 -22.65 15.12 -17.07
C PRO A 39 -22.49 15.88 -15.75
N PHE A 40 -21.91 15.24 -14.73
CA PHE A 40 -21.66 15.88 -13.42
C PHE A 40 -20.43 16.79 -13.48
N VAL A 41 -19.41 16.40 -14.24
CA VAL A 41 -18.22 17.22 -14.47
C VAL A 41 -18.59 18.51 -15.20
N ASP A 42 -19.41 18.41 -16.25
CA ASP A 42 -19.84 19.55 -17.07
C ASP A 42 -20.79 20.49 -16.31
N SER A 43 -21.71 19.94 -15.51
CA SER A 43 -22.63 20.74 -14.71
C SER A 43 -21.99 21.33 -13.45
N GLY A 44 -20.88 20.74 -12.99
CA GLY A 44 -20.27 21.05 -11.69
C GLY A 44 -21.11 20.61 -10.49
N VAL A 45 -22.14 19.79 -10.69
CA VAL A 45 -23.08 19.37 -9.65
C VAL A 45 -23.38 17.88 -9.77
N ILE A 46 -23.32 17.17 -8.65
CA ILE A 46 -23.81 15.80 -8.52
C ILE A 46 -25.26 15.88 -8.02
N GLU A 47 -26.21 15.43 -8.83
CA GLU A 47 -27.65 15.48 -8.53
C GLU A 47 -28.28 14.08 -8.61
N TRP A 48 -29.19 13.80 -7.68
CA TRP A 48 -29.97 12.57 -7.60
C TRP A 48 -31.37 12.88 -7.03
N ASP A 49 -32.28 11.91 -7.05
CA ASP A 49 -33.68 12.11 -6.64
C ASP A 49 -33.87 12.64 -5.20
N GLY A 50 -32.84 12.49 -4.34
CA GLY A 50 -32.87 12.90 -2.94
C GLY A 50 -32.03 14.15 -2.61
N GLY A 51 -31.37 14.77 -3.60
CA GLY A 51 -30.55 15.95 -3.33
C GLY A 51 -29.52 16.28 -4.40
N LYS A 52 -28.69 17.27 -4.09
CA LYS A 52 -27.57 17.67 -4.94
C LYS A 52 -26.40 18.21 -4.12
N VAL A 53 -25.19 18.04 -4.65
CA VAL A 53 -23.94 18.55 -4.08
C VAL A 53 -23.12 19.19 -5.19
N THR A 54 -22.69 20.43 -4.98
CA THR A 54 -21.75 21.11 -5.87
C THR A 54 -20.38 20.44 -5.78
N ILE A 55 -19.78 20.16 -6.93
CA ILE A 55 -18.43 19.59 -7.00
C ILE A 55 -17.42 20.65 -6.57
N LEU A 56 -16.48 20.27 -5.70
CA LEU A 56 -15.38 21.16 -5.29
C LEU A 56 -14.50 21.45 -6.48
N ASP A 57 -14.19 22.74 -6.69
CA ASP A 57 -13.53 23.20 -7.90
C ASP A 57 -11.99 23.17 -7.78
N HIS A 58 -11.47 23.48 -6.59
CA HIS A 58 -10.04 23.63 -6.30
C HIS A 58 -9.72 23.03 -4.94
N PHE A 59 -9.77 21.70 -4.81
CA PHE A 59 -9.53 21.03 -3.53
C PHE A 59 -8.05 20.97 -3.17
N HIS A 60 -7.21 20.56 -4.12
CA HIS A 60 -5.77 20.45 -3.92
C HIS A 60 -5.01 21.75 -4.22
N HIS A 61 -5.68 22.72 -4.87
CA HIS A 61 -5.08 23.93 -5.41
C HIS A 61 -3.97 23.62 -6.43
N VAL A 62 -4.15 22.52 -7.17
CA VAL A 62 -3.26 22.06 -8.22
C VAL A 62 -4.12 21.59 -9.39
N ASP A 63 -4.22 22.43 -10.42
CA ASP A 63 -5.19 22.27 -11.52
C ASP A 63 -5.19 20.87 -12.14
N ILE A 64 -4.00 20.28 -12.35
CA ILE A 64 -3.89 18.94 -12.92
C ILE A 64 -4.44 17.86 -11.99
N LEU A 65 -4.21 17.97 -10.68
CA LEU A 65 -4.75 17.01 -9.71
C LEU A 65 -6.26 17.18 -9.58
N ASP A 66 -6.73 18.40 -9.48
CA ASP A 66 -8.16 18.68 -9.35
C ASP A 66 -8.92 18.26 -10.62
N THR A 67 -8.34 18.44 -11.81
CA THR A 67 -8.92 17.95 -13.07
C THR A 67 -9.00 16.43 -13.12
N ILE A 68 -7.92 15.72 -12.73
CA ILE A 68 -7.88 14.25 -12.76
C ILE A 68 -8.94 13.66 -11.82
N TRP A 69 -9.07 14.21 -10.61
CA TRP A 69 -9.94 13.63 -9.58
C TRP A 69 -11.40 14.05 -9.68
N ARG A 70 -11.72 15.14 -10.39
CA ARG A 70 -13.09 15.68 -10.47
C ARG A 70 -14.12 14.64 -10.91
N GLY A 71 -13.84 13.92 -12.00
CA GLY A 71 -14.72 12.86 -12.48
C GLY A 71 -14.82 11.70 -11.50
N THR A 72 -13.68 11.29 -10.94
CA THR A 72 -13.61 10.21 -9.94
C THR A 72 -14.54 10.49 -8.76
N MET A 73 -14.67 11.74 -8.30
CA MET A 73 -15.61 12.08 -7.23
C MET A 73 -17.05 11.76 -7.56
N ALA A 74 -17.49 12.12 -8.77
CA ALA A 74 -18.84 11.81 -9.23
C ALA A 74 -19.06 10.29 -9.30
N THR A 75 -18.04 9.54 -9.73
CA THR A 75 -18.08 8.07 -9.75
C THR A 75 -18.34 7.45 -8.38
N PHE A 76 -17.77 7.99 -7.31
CA PHE A 76 -17.95 7.44 -5.95
C PHE A 76 -19.29 7.84 -5.31
N SER A 77 -19.96 8.87 -5.82
CA SER A 77 -21.13 9.46 -5.17
C SER A 77 -22.32 8.51 -4.89
N PRO A 78 -22.66 7.51 -5.74
CA PRO A 78 -23.73 6.56 -5.38
C PRO A 78 -23.45 5.83 -4.08
N SER A 79 -22.18 5.50 -3.86
CA SER A 79 -21.73 4.78 -2.69
C SER A 79 -21.54 5.70 -1.48
N THR A 80 -20.84 6.83 -1.63
CA THR A 80 -20.48 7.70 -0.50
C THR A 80 -21.67 8.53 -0.01
N PHE A 81 -22.56 8.98 -0.90
CA PHE A 81 -23.82 9.63 -0.51
C PHE A 81 -24.90 8.62 -0.14
N GLY A 82 -24.72 7.34 -0.48
CA GLY A 82 -25.59 6.25 -0.03
C GLY A 82 -26.99 6.27 -0.65
N TYR A 83 -27.18 6.96 -1.78
CA TYR A 83 -28.42 6.87 -2.54
C TYR A 83 -28.52 5.58 -3.36
N ASP A 84 -27.43 4.81 -3.48
CA ASP A 84 -27.45 3.38 -3.79
C ASP A 84 -26.93 2.60 -2.57
N SER A 85 -27.83 1.94 -1.84
CA SER A 85 -27.51 1.23 -0.60
C SER A 85 -26.61 0.01 -0.82
N ILE A 86 -26.74 -0.67 -1.96
CA ILE A 86 -25.93 -1.85 -2.29
C ILE A 86 -24.51 -1.39 -2.61
N ALA A 87 -24.37 -0.39 -3.49
CA ALA A 87 -23.08 0.18 -3.83
C ALA A 87 -22.39 0.79 -2.59
N SER A 88 -23.15 1.46 -1.71
CA SER A 88 -22.63 2.03 -0.47
C SER A 88 -21.99 0.98 0.42
N TRP A 89 -22.71 -0.12 0.70
CA TRP A 89 -22.19 -1.14 1.60
C TRP A 89 -21.05 -1.96 1.01
N GLN A 90 -21.14 -2.27 -0.30
CA GLN A 90 -20.06 -2.93 -1.02
C GLN A 90 -18.78 -2.08 -1.00
N MET A 91 -18.88 -0.78 -1.31
CA MET A 91 -17.73 0.11 -1.38
C MET A 91 -17.15 0.40 0.01
N PHE A 92 -17.99 0.61 1.03
CA PHE A 92 -17.51 0.84 2.39
C PHE A 92 -16.72 -0.36 2.93
N SER A 93 -17.22 -1.57 2.71
CA SER A 93 -16.52 -2.81 3.06
C SER A 93 -15.18 -2.92 2.31
N PHE A 94 -15.22 -2.77 0.98
CA PHE A 94 -14.03 -2.82 0.14
C PHE A 94 -12.96 -1.82 0.57
N LEU A 95 -13.33 -0.56 0.82
CA LEU A 95 -12.40 0.50 1.20
C LEU A 95 -11.85 0.30 2.62
N THR A 96 -12.62 -0.29 3.53
CA THR A 96 -12.12 -0.67 4.85
C THR A 96 -11.01 -1.72 4.75
N ASP A 97 -11.16 -2.70 3.85
CA ASP A 97 -10.17 -3.75 3.61
C ASP A 97 -8.88 -3.23 2.92
N LEU A 98 -8.92 -2.05 2.29
CA LEU A 98 -7.73 -1.47 1.66
C LEU A 98 -6.66 -1.00 2.65
N GLY A 99 -7.06 -0.55 3.84
CA GLY A 99 -6.11 -0.07 4.86
C GLY A 99 -5.07 -1.13 5.22
N PRO A 100 -5.50 -2.36 5.62
CA PRO A 100 -4.61 -3.49 5.82
C PRO A 100 -3.74 -3.83 4.60
N VAL A 101 -4.27 -3.75 3.38
CA VAL A 101 -3.50 -4.01 2.15
C VAL A 101 -2.34 -3.01 2.00
N TYR A 102 -2.61 -1.71 2.19
CA TYR A 102 -1.55 -0.69 2.19
C TYR A 102 -0.50 -0.94 3.26
N ALA A 103 -0.93 -1.32 4.47
CA ALA A 103 -0.01 -1.66 5.55
C ALA A 103 0.91 -2.83 5.18
N VAL A 104 0.34 -3.91 4.63
CA VAL A 104 1.11 -5.09 4.19
C VAL A 104 2.12 -4.72 3.11
N TRP A 105 1.69 -3.99 2.07
CA TRP A 105 2.57 -3.59 0.97
C TRP A 105 3.74 -2.73 1.46
N ILE A 106 3.47 -1.80 2.38
CA ILE A 106 4.51 -0.96 2.97
C ILE A 106 5.44 -1.80 3.86
N LEU A 107 4.94 -2.65 4.75
CA LEU A 107 5.80 -3.50 5.60
C LEU A 107 6.73 -4.39 4.76
N GLU A 108 6.20 -4.96 3.67
CA GLU A 108 6.98 -5.77 2.75
C GLU A 108 8.07 -4.96 2.03
N SER A 109 7.82 -3.70 1.69
CA SER A 109 8.83 -2.84 1.07
C SER A 109 10.01 -2.52 1.98
N TYR A 110 9.81 -2.60 3.31
CA TYR A 110 10.85 -2.38 4.31
C TYR A 110 11.66 -3.62 4.66
N ARG A 111 11.37 -4.80 4.08
CA ARG A 111 12.27 -5.95 4.19
C ARG A 111 13.50 -5.73 3.31
N PRO A 112 14.73 -5.83 3.85
CA PRO A 112 15.93 -5.57 3.06
C PRO A 112 16.07 -6.50 1.83
N ALA A 113 15.55 -7.72 1.90
CA ALA A 113 15.56 -8.64 0.75
C ALA A 113 14.70 -8.17 -0.44
N ASN A 114 13.75 -7.25 -0.22
CA ASN A 114 12.91 -6.66 -1.26
C ASN A 114 13.48 -5.34 -1.82
N ALA A 115 14.62 -4.86 -1.31
CA ALA A 115 15.24 -3.63 -1.78
C ALA A 115 15.47 -3.68 -3.30
N TRP A 116 15.08 -2.61 -4.00
CA TRP A 116 15.19 -2.45 -5.45
C TRP A 116 14.41 -3.48 -6.29
N THR A 117 13.50 -4.24 -5.66
CA THR A 117 12.51 -5.04 -6.36
C THR A 117 11.21 -4.23 -6.52
N PRO A 118 10.24 -4.69 -7.31
CA PRO A 118 8.94 -4.02 -7.42
C PRO A 118 8.24 -3.81 -6.07
N ALA A 119 8.39 -4.76 -5.13
CA ALA A 119 7.87 -4.65 -3.76
C ALA A 119 8.43 -3.45 -2.99
N TYR A 120 9.54 -2.85 -3.43
CA TYR A 120 10.15 -1.68 -2.80
C TYR A 120 9.38 -0.38 -3.03
N PHE A 121 8.50 -0.32 -4.03
CA PHE A 121 7.79 0.89 -4.44
C PHE A 121 6.27 0.81 -4.21
N PRO A 122 5.78 0.42 -3.02
CA PRO A 122 4.36 0.14 -2.80
C PRO A 122 3.48 1.38 -3.00
N THR A 123 3.95 2.57 -2.60
CA THR A 123 3.21 3.83 -2.76
C THR A 123 2.89 4.14 -4.21
N PHE A 124 3.81 3.83 -5.13
CA PHE A 124 3.58 4.02 -6.57
C PHE A 124 2.43 3.13 -7.05
N PHE A 125 2.45 1.83 -6.69
CA PHE A 125 1.40 0.90 -7.07
C PHE A 125 0.06 1.23 -6.39
N SER A 126 0.06 1.66 -5.13
CA SER A 126 -1.17 2.05 -4.45
C SER A 126 -1.80 3.29 -5.09
N LEU A 127 -1.00 4.29 -5.50
CA LEU A 127 -1.50 5.46 -6.24
C LEU A 127 -1.99 5.10 -7.64
N ALA A 128 -1.26 4.25 -8.36
CA ALA A 128 -1.75 3.73 -9.63
C ALA A 128 -3.08 2.99 -9.46
N GLY A 129 -3.27 2.29 -8.34
CA GLY A 129 -4.53 1.62 -7.97
C GLY A 129 -5.71 2.58 -7.78
N GLN A 130 -5.48 3.82 -7.35
CA GLN A 130 -6.54 4.83 -7.26
C GLN A 130 -7.06 5.26 -8.64
N LEU A 131 -6.17 5.28 -9.65
CA LEU A 131 -6.52 5.72 -11.01
C LEU A 131 -7.01 4.56 -11.90
N LEU A 132 -6.38 3.39 -11.80
CA LEU A 132 -6.59 2.26 -12.70
C LEU A 132 -7.40 1.12 -12.06
N GLY A 133 -7.87 1.35 -10.84
CA GLY A 133 -8.53 0.36 -10.01
C GLY A 133 -7.55 -0.64 -9.40
N LEU A 134 -7.71 -0.90 -8.11
CA LEU A 134 -6.84 -1.85 -7.41
C LEU A 134 -6.96 -3.28 -7.96
N GLY A 135 -8.13 -3.67 -8.48
CA GLY A 135 -8.33 -4.96 -9.13
C GLY A 135 -7.40 -5.19 -10.33
N SER A 136 -7.03 -4.14 -11.06
CA SER A 136 -6.09 -4.22 -12.18
C SER A 136 -4.65 -4.17 -11.71
N VAL A 137 -4.35 -3.25 -10.76
CA VAL A 137 -2.97 -2.95 -10.36
C VAL A 137 -2.40 -3.97 -9.39
N ALA A 138 -3.18 -4.48 -8.42
CA ALA A 138 -2.68 -5.43 -7.43
C ALA A 138 -2.20 -6.76 -8.04
N PRO A 139 -2.91 -7.41 -8.98
CA PRO A 139 -2.40 -8.60 -9.64
C PRO A 139 -1.13 -8.32 -10.45
N PHE A 140 -1.06 -7.20 -11.17
CA PHE A 140 0.15 -6.80 -11.88
C PHE A 140 1.33 -6.61 -10.91
N PHE A 141 1.11 -5.94 -9.78
CA PHE A 141 2.09 -5.81 -8.72
C PHE A 141 2.55 -7.17 -8.17
N TYR A 142 1.63 -8.10 -7.91
CA TYR A 142 1.97 -9.46 -7.45
C TYR A 142 2.74 -10.27 -8.49
N PHE A 143 2.42 -10.13 -9.78
CA PHE A 143 3.25 -10.69 -10.85
C PHE A 143 4.69 -10.20 -10.76
N LEU A 144 4.87 -8.88 -10.63
CA LEU A 144 6.19 -8.26 -10.53
C LEU A 144 6.95 -8.74 -9.28
N CYS A 145 6.29 -8.78 -8.13
CA CYS A 145 6.86 -9.32 -6.89
C CYS A 145 7.24 -10.80 -7.03
N PHE A 146 6.40 -11.60 -7.68
CA PHE A 146 6.67 -13.03 -7.87
C PHE A 146 7.75 -13.29 -8.91
N ALA A 147 7.86 -12.51 -9.97
CA ALA A 147 8.87 -12.68 -11.00
C ALA A 147 10.26 -12.20 -10.56
N PHE A 148 10.30 -11.05 -9.87
CA PHE A 148 11.55 -10.31 -9.61
C PHE A 148 11.97 -10.29 -8.13
N GLY A 149 11.08 -10.62 -7.19
CA GLY A 149 11.40 -10.70 -5.77
C GLY A 149 12.35 -11.85 -5.42
N PRO A 150 12.88 -11.90 -4.18
CA PRO A 150 13.76 -12.98 -3.74
C PRO A 150 13.03 -14.34 -3.74
N THR A 151 13.73 -15.41 -4.09
CA THR A 151 13.16 -16.78 -4.00
C THR A 151 13.12 -17.25 -2.55
N ALA A 152 12.24 -18.23 -2.25
CA ALA A 152 12.19 -18.86 -0.93
C ALA A 152 13.55 -19.45 -0.50
N SER A 153 14.29 -20.06 -1.43
CA SER A 153 15.63 -20.58 -1.15
C SER A 153 16.68 -19.48 -0.93
N GLU A 154 16.53 -18.32 -1.56
CA GLU A 154 17.42 -17.18 -1.28
C GLU A 154 17.11 -16.58 0.08
N LEU A 155 15.82 -16.46 0.43
CA LEU A 155 15.39 -15.97 1.74
C LEU A 155 15.81 -16.91 2.87
N SER A 156 15.74 -18.23 2.67
CA SER A 156 16.14 -19.21 3.70
C SER A 156 17.65 -19.20 3.97
N ARG A 157 18.45 -18.86 2.96
CA ARG A 157 19.91 -18.71 3.08
C ARG A 157 20.34 -17.29 3.49
N SER A 158 19.40 -16.34 3.50
CA SER A 158 19.70 -14.96 3.86
C SER A 158 19.79 -14.77 5.37
N PRO A 159 20.61 -13.81 5.85
CA PRO A 159 20.61 -13.40 7.26
C PRO A 159 19.22 -13.05 7.75
N VAL A 160 18.94 -13.29 9.04
CA VAL A 160 17.63 -13.04 9.65
C VAL A 160 17.17 -11.59 9.42
N GLN A 161 18.10 -10.65 9.48
CA GLN A 161 17.86 -9.22 9.30
C GLN A 161 17.29 -8.90 7.90
N ASN A 162 17.62 -9.69 6.88
CA ASN A 162 17.13 -9.49 5.51
C ASN A 162 15.69 -9.99 5.31
N ARG A 163 15.25 -10.93 6.14
CA ARG A 163 13.90 -11.49 6.11
C ARG A 163 12.97 -10.87 7.15
N THR A 164 13.44 -10.00 8.03
CA THR A 164 12.62 -9.29 9.03
C THR A 164 12.29 -7.86 8.59
N VAL A 165 11.10 -7.38 8.93
CA VAL A 165 10.75 -5.96 8.78
C VAL A 165 11.60 -5.13 9.74
N ARG A 166 12.19 -4.02 9.25
CA ARG A 166 12.98 -3.12 10.10
C ARG A 166 12.09 -2.48 11.17
N GLN A 167 12.37 -2.81 12.43
CA GLN A 167 11.52 -2.52 13.60
C GLN A 167 11.36 -1.02 13.92
N GLY A 168 12.29 -0.15 13.50
CA GLY A 168 12.36 1.22 14.03
C GLY A 168 11.13 2.10 13.77
N VAL A 169 10.28 1.73 12.82
CA VAL A 169 9.16 2.58 12.34
C VAL A 169 7.89 1.78 12.04
N SER A 170 7.97 0.44 12.03
CA SER A 170 6.81 -0.42 11.73
C SER A 170 5.65 -0.21 12.69
N GLY A 171 5.93 0.20 13.94
CA GLY A 171 4.90 0.52 14.93
C GLY A 171 4.10 1.80 14.61
N LEU A 172 4.66 2.72 13.81
CA LEU A 172 3.97 3.96 13.41
C LEU A 172 3.10 3.78 12.18
N LEU A 173 3.26 2.69 11.43
CA LEU A 173 2.48 2.47 10.23
C LEU A 173 0.98 2.35 10.51
N LEU A 174 0.61 1.64 11.58
CA LEU A 174 -0.80 1.47 11.94
C LEU A 174 -1.50 2.82 12.23
N PRO A 175 -0.99 3.70 13.12
CA PRO A 175 -1.62 4.99 13.33
C PRO A 175 -1.61 5.88 12.08
N ILE A 176 -0.60 5.76 11.20
CA ILE A 176 -0.58 6.48 9.91
C ILE A 176 -1.73 6.00 9.01
N VAL A 177 -1.94 4.68 8.87
CA VAL A 177 -3.03 4.12 8.07
C VAL A 177 -4.40 4.48 8.67
N PHE A 178 -4.52 4.48 10.00
CA PHE A 178 -5.75 4.92 10.63
C PHE A 178 -6.06 6.38 10.37
N LEU A 179 -5.05 7.25 10.42
CA LEU A 179 -5.22 8.68 10.21
C LEU A 179 -5.49 9.04 8.75
N PHE A 180 -4.67 8.52 7.82
CA PHE A 180 -4.67 8.91 6.41
C PHE A 180 -5.36 7.90 5.50
N HIS A 181 -6.22 7.04 6.03
CA HIS A 181 -7.10 6.20 5.21
C HIS A 181 -8.36 5.83 5.99
N THR A 182 -8.25 5.16 7.14
CA THR A 182 -9.44 4.67 7.85
C THR A 182 -10.34 5.81 8.32
N ALA A 183 -9.77 6.86 8.92
CA ALA A 183 -10.55 8.02 9.35
C ALA A 183 -11.23 8.73 8.18
N GLU A 184 -10.53 8.86 7.05
CA GLU A 184 -11.05 9.49 5.82
C GLU A 184 -12.21 8.66 5.23
N VAL A 185 -12.05 7.33 5.14
CA VAL A 185 -13.13 6.43 4.69
C VAL A 185 -14.34 6.53 5.61
N PHE A 186 -14.15 6.52 6.92
CA PHE A 186 -15.29 6.63 7.84
C PHE A 186 -15.98 7.99 7.72
N ALA A 187 -15.23 9.08 7.62
CA ALA A 187 -15.81 10.40 7.45
C ALA A 187 -16.52 10.55 6.10
N MET A 188 -15.98 9.94 5.04
CA MET A 188 -16.56 9.88 3.70
C MET A 188 -17.92 9.17 3.65
N PHE A 189 -18.16 8.15 4.49
CA PHE A 189 -19.44 7.41 4.49
C PHE A 189 -20.39 7.78 5.61
N LEU A 190 -19.88 8.22 6.76
CA LEU A 190 -20.67 8.35 7.98
C LEU A 190 -20.95 9.81 8.38
N ALA A 191 -20.31 10.79 7.73
CA ALA A 191 -20.64 12.19 8.00
C ALA A 191 -22.13 12.47 7.72
N PRO A 192 -22.80 13.31 8.52
CA PRO A 192 -24.23 13.57 8.32
C PRO A 192 -24.50 14.35 7.02
N GLU A 193 -23.64 15.30 6.66
CA GLU A 193 -23.82 16.14 5.47
C GLU A 193 -23.10 15.58 4.24
N TYR A 194 -23.78 15.60 3.09
CA TYR A 194 -23.20 15.13 1.83
C TYR A 194 -22.01 15.97 1.35
N THR A 195 -21.98 17.27 1.65
CA THR A 195 -20.83 18.14 1.37
C THR A 195 -19.60 17.71 2.16
N THR A 196 -19.77 17.32 3.42
CA THR A 196 -18.70 16.77 4.26
C THR A 196 -18.21 15.45 3.71
N ARG A 197 -19.11 14.54 3.31
CA ARG A 197 -18.74 13.27 2.66
C ARG A 197 -17.95 13.49 1.38
N HIS A 198 -18.39 14.45 0.56
CA HIS A 198 -17.73 14.82 -0.68
C HIS A 198 -16.30 15.33 -0.43
N PHE A 199 -16.12 16.21 0.56
CA PHE A 199 -14.80 16.68 0.99
C PHE A 199 -13.87 15.52 1.36
N TRP A 200 -14.34 14.55 2.14
CA TRP A 200 -13.52 13.40 2.52
C TRP A 200 -13.29 12.42 1.38
N THR A 201 -14.19 12.37 0.39
CA THR A 201 -13.97 11.62 -0.86
C THR A 201 -12.79 12.20 -1.64
N TRP A 202 -12.68 13.53 -1.68
CA TRP A 202 -11.54 14.24 -2.27
C TRP A 202 -10.23 13.94 -1.52
N ALA A 203 -10.24 14.11 -0.19
CA ALA A 203 -9.08 13.85 0.66
C ALA A 203 -8.55 12.43 0.46
N TRP A 204 -9.45 11.45 0.42
CA TRP A 204 -9.13 10.03 0.33
C TRP A 204 -8.41 9.63 -0.97
N GLN A 205 -8.57 10.37 -2.08
CA GLN A 205 -7.90 9.99 -3.34
C GLN A 205 -6.37 9.95 -3.20
N LEU A 206 -5.81 10.83 -2.37
CA LEU A 206 -4.37 10.89 -2.12
C LEU A 206 -3.94 10.15 -0.85
N SER A 207 -4.82 9.42 -0.17
CA SER A 207 -4.47 8.60 1.01
C SER A 207 -3.18 7.79 0.83
N PRO A 208 -2.95 7.06 -0.28
CA PRO A 208 -1.74 6.25 -0.41
C PRO A 208 -0.45 7.09 -0.49
N PHE A 209 -0.54 8.28 -1.07
CA PHE A 209 0.56 9.23 -1.13
C PHE A 209 0.89 9.75 0.27
N TRP A 210 -0.12 10.20 1.03
CA TRP A 210 0.07 10.73 2.37
C TRP A 210 0.59 9.68 3.35
N ILE A 211 0.09 8.44 3.27
CA ILE A 211 0.62 7.30 4.04
C ILE A 211 2.10 7.09 3.71
N GLY A 212 2.45 6.99 2.42
CA GLY A 212 3.81 6.72 1.98
C GLY A 212 4.81 7.80 2.39
N ILE A 213 4.48 9.07 2.14
CA ILE A 213 5.35 10.21 2.48
C ILE A 213 5.48 10.35 3.99
N THR A 214 4.39 10.26 4.75
CA THR A 214 4.44 10.38 6.21
C THR A 214 5.28 9.28 6.81
N HIS A 215 5.07 8.03 6.38
CA HIS A 215 5.87 6.91 6.85
C HIS A 215 7.36 7.08 6.50
N LEU A 216 7.67 7.53 5.28
CA LEU A 216 9.05 7.81 4.86
C LEU A 216 9.69 8.91 5.71
N VAL A 217 9.00 10.04 5.95
CA VAL A 217 9.52 11.16 6.74
C VAL A 217 9.75 10.73 8.18
N LEU A 218 8.74 10.12 8.83
CA LEU A 218 8.85 9.63 10.20
C LEU A 218 9.95 8.56 10.33
N SER A 219 10.14 7.75 9.28
CA SER A 219 11.22 6.76 9.27
C SER A 219 12.61 7.38 9.28
N LYS A 220 12.77 8.60 8.76
CA LYS A 220 14.06 9.31 8.76
C LYS A 220 14.27 10.16 10.00
N THR A 221 13.20 10.68 10.60
CA THR A 221 13.28 11.58 11.76
C THR A 221 13.31 10.85 13.09
N ILE A 222 12.50 9.80 13.24
CA ILE A 222 12.38 9.03 14.50
C ILE A 222 13.40 7.90 14.55
N ALA A 223 13.69 7.24 13.42
CA ALA A 223 14.78 6.28 13.36
C ALA A 223 16.14 7.00 13.26
N ARG A 224 16.57 7.63 14.36
CA ARG A 224 18.00 7.93 14.55
C ARG A 224 18.79 6.63 14.39
N PRO A 225 20.00 6.68 13.78
CA PRO A 225 20.81 5.49 13.64
C PRO A 225 21.14 4.96 15.03
N GLN A 226 20.71 3.74 15.34
CA GLN A 226 21.42 2.92 16.33
C GLN A 226 22.79 2.56 15.74
N ALA A 227 23.64 3.56 15.54
CA ALA A 227 25.06 3.39 15.30
C ALA A 227 25.78 3.76 16.60
N ALA A 228 26.63 2.84 17.05
CA ALA A 228 27.49 2.93 18.23
C ALA A 228 26.86 2.65 19.61
N SER A 229 26.13 1.55 19.76
CA SER A 229 26.48 0.67 20.88
C SER A 229 27.67 -0.15 20.40
N LYS A 230 28.88 0.23 20.84
CA LYS A 230 30.05 -0.65 20.75
C LYS A 230 29.62 -1.97 21.40
N VAL A 231 29.40 -3.00 20.58
CA VAL A 231 29.65 -4.36 21.04
C VAL A 231 31.14 -4.38 21.29
N THR A 232 31.52 -4.03 22.52
CA THR A 232 32.87 -4.25 23.01
C THR A 232 33.12 -5.73 22.83
N SER A 233 33.94 -6.05 21.85
CA SER A 233 34.57 -7.35 21.68
C SER A 233 35.49 -7.58 22.89
N SER A 234 34.88 -7.95 24.02
CA SER A 234 35.49 -8.73 25.10
C SER A 234 34.48 -9.86 25.31
N THR A 235 34.73 -11.09 24.91
CA THR A 235 35.90 -11.89 25.27
C THR A 235 35.95 -13.05 24.29
N LEU A 236 37.06 -13.22 23.58
CA LEU A 236 37.45 -14.50 23.00
C LEU A 236 37.69 -15.46 24.17
N ALA A 237 36.63 -16.11 24.65
CA ALA A 237 36.75 -17.27 25.51
C ALA A 237 37.01 -18.48 24.60
N THR A 238 38.29 -18.74 24.38
CA THR A 238 38.83 -19.95 23.74
C THR A 238 38.25 -21.21 24.39
N PRO A 239 37.51 -22.08 23.68
CA PRO A 239 37.06 -23.34 24.24
C PRO A 239 38.12 -24.41 24.00
N LEU A 240 39.30 -24.30 24.63
CA LEU A 240 40.32 -25.37 24.49
C LEU A 240 41.37 -25.47 25.62
N LYS A 241 41.08 -24.97 26.84
CA LYS A 241 41.97 -25.17 28.00
C LYS A 241 41.36 -25.85 29.22
N THR A 242 40.07 -26.18 29.20
CA THR A 242 39.41 -26.85 30.34
C THR A 242 39.34 -28.38 30.21
N LEU A 243 39.93 -28.97 29.15
CA LEU A 243 39.91 -30.42 28.91
C LEU A 243 41.27 -31.13 29.08
N LEU A 244 42.30 -30.43 29.57
CA LEU A 244 43.64 -31.00 29.79
C LEU A 244 44.16 -30.89 31.23
N LEU A 245 43.32 -30.53 32.22
CA LEU A 245 43.76 -30.40 33.62
C LEU A 245 43.01 -31.27 34.65
N ASN A 246 42.09 -32.16 34.23
CA ASN A 246 41.41 -33.09 35.15
C ASN A 246 41.74 -34.57 34.89
N GLY A 247 42.87 -34.87 34.24
CA GLY A 247 43.29 -36.23 33.87
C GLY A 247 44.56 -36.73 34.56
N ALA A 248 44.99 -36.14 35.68
CA ALA A 248 46.18 -36.60 36.41
C ALA A 248 46.09 -36.30 37.91
N SER A 249 45.35 -37.14 38.65
CA SER A 249 45.60 -37.43 40.08
C SER A 249 44.47 -38.29 40.67
N SER A 250 44.61 -39.61 40.62
CA SER A 250 44.32 -40.51 41.76
C SER A 250 44.83 -41.91 41.45
N ARG A 251 45.92 -42.29 42.11
CA ARG A 251 46.11 -43.65 42.60
C ARG A 251 45.18 -43.86 43.79
#